data_AF-A0A6C1EC16-F1
#
_entry.id   AF-A0A6C1EC16-F1
#
_cell.length_a   1.000
_cell.length_b   1.000
_cell.length_c   1.000
_cell.angle_alpha   90.00
_cell.angle_beta   90.00
_cell.angle_gamma   90.00
#
_symmetry.space_group_name_H-M   'P 1'
#
loop_
_entity.id
_entity.type
_entity.pdbx_description
1 polymer ?
#
loop_
_entity_poly.entity_id
_entity_poly.type
_entity_poly.pdbx_seq_one_letter_code
_entity_poly.pdbx_strand_id
1 'polypeptide(L)'
;MNLINGLIWLYICICIVQAKVTSKDALKWNREFSLPNLLGLKDPQKELSQWSLTNKVKLEEGRFILTPEKNTKGSLWMKQDYKIQEAVTVEWTFRSIGFRGSTRGGLAFWFEQGKSGDGTEVFGGSSKKFDGLMILLHLDDKLGESVTAYLNDGATDFDAKSASHFASCLFQYQDSMVPSTLRLTYDPQNNHLLKLQMDNRVCFQTRKIKFMDKAPFRIGVSAVNDASKESFEILKMKLYGGVIKDSLIPNVNPMGQPRVVTKVVNTQTGEESFKERIPFDGKRESITSNELFEKMNRLEGKIMANDVNPLLAKMNKIVENERELFEHLRQVLDLKKAGGRLDLGDDSFQDFLSMNANLDKLIKEQQRLRLDSKLYGERGGGGGSHSKIFSKIIFWLVPLIFSMITLTYYMFRINQDIKKVKLS
;
A
#
# COMPACT_ATOMS: atom_id res chain seq x y z
N MET A 1 30.98 30.16 -28.00
CA MET A 1 29.56 29.74 -28.09
C MET A 1 29.28 28.28 -27.72
N ASN A 2 30.29 27.43 -27.41
CA ASN A 2 30.05 25.99 -27.17
C ASN A 2 29.93 25.57 -25.69
N LEU A 3 30.50 26.33 -24.73
CA LEU A 3 30.44 25.96 -23.32
C LEU A 3 29.06 26.21 -22.69
N ILE A 4 28.40 27.31 -23.07
CA ILE A 4 27.10 27.73 -22.51
C ILE A 4 25.99 26.77 -22.97
N ASN A 5 26.01 26.35 -24.24
CA ASN A 5 25.06 25.35 -24.75
C ASN A 5 25.25 23.97 -24.11
N GLY A 6 26.48 23.57 -23.79
CA GLY A 6 26.76 22.32 -23.07
C GLY A 6 26.24 22.33 -21.63
N LEU A 7 26.40 23.45 -20.92
CA LEU A 7 25.86 23.63 -19.56
C LEU A 7 24.32 23.63 -19.54
N ILE A 8 23.68 24.25 -20.54
CA ILE A 8 22.22 24.24 -20.69
C ILE A 8 21.72 22.82 -20.96
N TRP A 9 22.40 22.06 -21.83
CA TRP A 9 22.05 20.66 -22.10
C TRP A 9 22.23 19.77 -20.87
N LEU A 10 23.31 19.97 -20.11
CA LEU A 10 23.54 19.24 -18.87
C LEU A 10 22.45 19.54 -17.82
N TYR A 11 22.06 20.81 -17.70
CA TYR A 11 20.99 21.25 -16.80
C TYR A 11 19.63 20.67 -17.20
N ILE A 12 19.30 20.68 -18.50
CA ILE A 12 18.08 20.07 -19.03
C ILE A 12 18.07 18.55 -18.78
N CYS A 13 19.19 17.86 -19.00
CA CYS A 13 19.31 16.43 -18.70
C CYS A 13 19.14 16.15 -17.20
N ILE A 14 19.73 16.95 -16.32
CA ILE A 14 19.59 16.81 -14.86
C ILE A 14 18.13 17.04 -14.45
N CYS A 15 17.45 18.05 -15.00
CA CYS A 15 16.03 18.30 -14.75
C CYS A 15 15.14 17.15 -15.26
N ILE A 16 15.42 16.59 -16.44
CA ILE A 16 14.68 15.44 -16.99
C ILE A 16 14.89 14.19 -16.13
N VAL A 17 16.11 13.97 -15.62
CA VAL A 17 16.42 12.86 -14.72
C VAL A 17 15.73 13.06 -13.37
N GLN A 18 15.78 14.24 -12.77
CA GLN A 18 15.06 14.52 -11.51
C GLN A 18 13.54 14.41 -11.66
N ALA A 19 12.97 14.86 -12.79
CA ALA A 19 11.54 14.71 -13.08
C ALA A 19 11.13 13.24 -13.27
N LYS A 20 12.01 12.39 -13.82
CA LYS A 20 11.77 10.94 -13.95
C LYS A 20 11.97 10.17 -12.63
N VAL A 21 12.84 10.64 -11.74
CA VAL A 21 13.15 9.98 -10.46
C VAL A 21 12.15 10.36 -9.35
N THR A 22 11.45 11.49 -9.49
CA THR A 22 10.37 11.84 -8.55
C THR A 22 9.20 10.90 -8.77
N SER A 23 8.97 9.98 -7.83
CA SER A 23 7.81 9.10 -7.83
C SER A 23 6.53 9.92 -7.97
N LYS A 24 5.59 9.51 -8.84
CA LYS A 24 4.26 10.13 -8.98
C LYS A 24 3.52 10.27 -7.63
N ASP A 25 3.84 9.43 -6.65
CA ASP A 25 3.25 9.49 -5.31
C ASP A 25 3.89 10.58 -4.44
N ALA A 26 5.16 10.94 -4.67
CA ALA A 26 5.82 12.06 -3.99
C ALA A 26 5.19 13.41 -4.38
N LEU A 27 4.62 13.51 -5.58
CA LEU A 27 3.87 14.68 -6.03
C LEU A 27 2.51 14.82 -5.33
N LYS A 28 1.93 13.70 -4.87
CA LYS A 28 0.64 13.67 -4.16
C LYS A 28 0.78 13.94 -2.66
N TRP A 29 2.00 13.87 -2.12
CA TRP A 29 2.24 14.07 -0.69
C TRP A 29 1.99 15.52 -0.30
N ASN A 30 1.06 15.74 0.63
CA ASN A 30 0.75 17.05 1.16
C ASN A 30 1.49 17.27 2.48
N ARG A 31 2.53 18.12 2.45
CA ARG A 31 3.38 18.42 3.62
C ARG A 31 2.66 19.18 4.72
N GLU A 32 1.69 20.02 4.37
CA GLU A 32 0.96 20.85 5.34
C GLU A 32 0.09 20.01 6.27
N PHE A 33 -0.44 18.90 5.75
CA PHE A 33 -1.27 17.94 6.48
C PHE A 33 -0.50 16.65 6.86
N SER A 34 0.83 16.71 6.89
CA SER A 34 1.68 15.57 7.30
C SER A 34 2.50 15.92 8.53
N LEU A 35 2.96 14.90 9.25
CA LEU A 35 3.99 15.10 10.25
C LEU A 35 5.36 15.32 9.57
N PRO A 36 6.15 16.31 10.01
CA PRO A 36 7.53 16.46 9.59
C PRO A 36 8.38 15.28 10.07
N ASN A 37 9.63 15.21 9.62
CA ASN A 37 10.56 14.22 10.12
C ASN A 37 10.94 14.52 11.58
N LEU A 38 10.41 13.73 12.51
CA LEU A 38 10.55 13.94 13.94
C LEU A 38 11.99 13.81 14.46
N LEU A 39 12.85 13.04 13.80
CA LEU A 39 14.25 12.86 14.21
C LEU A 39 15.13 14.09 13.97
N GLY A 40 14.74 14.95 13.03
CA GLY A 40 15.56 16.07 12.56
C GLY A 40 15.01 17.44 12.94
N LEU A 41 14.07 17.51 13.88
CA LEU A 41 13.43 18.76 14.27
C LEU A 41 14.44 19.67 14.96
N LYS A 42 14.63 20.88 14.41
CA LYS A 42 15.48 21.90 15.01
C LYS A 42 14.68 22.80 15.94
N ASP A 43 13.44 23.10 15.53
CA ASP A 43 12.50 23.91 16.31
C ASP A 43 11.13 23.20 16.35
N PRO A 44 10.89 22.38 17.39
CA PRO A 44 9.63 21.64 17.52
C PRO A 44 8.39 22.54 17.56
N GLN A 45 8.47 23.74 18.15
CA GLN A 45 7.30 24.63 18.27
C GLN A 45 6.85 25.14 16.90
N LYS A 46 7.82 25.54 16.07
CA LYS A 46 7.55 26.02 14.72
C LYS A 46 7.16 24.88 13.78
N GLU A 47 7.91 23.79 13.78
CA GLU A 47 7.75 22.68 12.83
C GLU A 47 6.49 21.84 13.12
N LEU A 48 6.03 21.80 14.37
CA LEU A 48 4.79 21.12 14.78
C LEU A 48 3.62 22.08 14.97
N SER A 49 3.73 23.32 14.49
CA SER A 49 2.70 24.35 14.66
C SER A 49 1.32 23.96 14.09
N GLN A 50 1.27 23.07 13.11
CA GLN A 50 0.04 22.54 12.48
C GLN A 50 -0.62 21.42 13.29
N TRP A 51 0.02 20.94 14.35
CA TRP A 51 -0.44 19.83 15.17
C TRP A 51 -0.78 20.31 16.58
N SER A 52 -1.90 19.83 17.09
CA SER A 52 -2.35 20.03 18.47
C SER A 52 -2.02 18.78 19.27
N LEU A 53 -1.13 18.94 20.26
CA LEU A 53 -0.76 17.90 21.20
C LEU A 53 -1.62 18.12 22.45
N THR A 54 -2.38 17.10 22.86
CA THR A 54 -3.23 17.21 24.05
C THR A 54 -2.91 16.13 25.08
N ASN A 55 -3.29 16.41 26.33
CA ASN A 55 -3.05 15.54 27.50
C ASN A 55 -1.55 15.30 27.75
N LYS A 56 -1.11 14.04 27.84
CA LYS A 56 0.24 13.66 28.29
C LYS A 56 1.19 13.29 27.15
N VAL A 57 0.85 13.64 25.90
CA VAL A 57 1.73 13.43 24.75
C VAL A 57 3.08 14.11 24.97
N LYS A 58 4.17 13.38 24.69
CA LYS A 58 5.54 13.91 24.71
C LYS A 58 6.27 13.54 23.42
N LEU A 59 7.13 14.43 22.93
CA LEU A 59 8.05 14.15 21.83
C LEU A 59 9.39 13.72 22.45
N GLU A 60 9.79 12.47 22.23
CA GLU A 60 11.05 11.93 22.76
C GLU A 60 11.78 11.17 21.64
N GLU A 61 13.06 11.48 21.46
CA GLU A 61 13.96 10.74 20.55
C GLU A 61 13.37 10.49 19.14
N GLY A 62 12.72 11.51 18.59
CA GLY A 62 12.15 11.48 17.24
C GLY A 62 10.87 10.65 17.08
N ARG A 63 10.11 10.43 18.16
CA ARG A 63 8.73 9.92 18.09
C ARG A 63 7.82 10.61 19.11
N PHE A 64 6.52 10.61 18.86
CA PHE A 64 5.55 10.96 19.88
C PHE A 64 5.20 9.74 20.71
N ILE A 65 5.24 9.90 22.03
CA ILE A 65 4.75 8.93 22.99
C ILE A 65 3.39 9.44 23.47
N LEU A 66 2.31 8.75 23.10
CA LEU A 66 0.94 9.12 23.47
C LEU A 66 0.65 8.77 24.94
N THR A 67 1.19 7.65 25.42
CA THR A 67 0.98 7.13 26.78
C THR A 67 2.33 6.88 27.47
N PRO A 68 3.01 7.93 27.96
CA PRO A 68 4.36 7.79 28.53
C PRO A 68 4.39 7.13 29.92
N GLU A 69 3.27 7.18 30.64
CA GLU A 69 3.16 6.71 32.02
C GLU A 69 1.89 5.85 32.18
N LYS A 70 1.73 5.19 33.33
CA LYS A 70 0.53 4.39 33.63
C LYS A 70 -0.71 5.26 33.76
N ASN A 71 -1.86 4.75 33.31
CA ASN A 71 -3.17 5.43 33.33
C ASN A 71 -3.14 6.82 32.68
N THR A 72 -2.40 6.96 31.58
CA THR A 72 -2.34 8.18 30.80
C THR A 72 -3.12 8.06 29.50
N LYS A 73 -3.52 9.22 29.01
CA LYS A 73 -4.08 9.39 27.68
C LYS A 73 -3.34 10.50 26.95
N GLY A 74 -3.31 10.41 25.64
CA GLY A 74 -2.65 11.37 24.77
C GLY A 74 -3.32 11.39 23.41
N SER A 75 -3.39 12.56 22.80
CA SER A 75 -3.85 12.66 21.41
C SER A 75 -3.09 13.72 20.63
N LEU A 76 -3.05 13.50 19.33
CA LEU A 76 -2.35 14.31 18.36
C LEU A 76 -3.31 14.55 17.19
N TRP A 77 -3.67 15.82 17.00
CA TRP A 77 -4.68 16.25 16.05
C TRP A 77 -4.12 17.27 15.08
N MET A 78 -4.51 17.20 13.81
CA MET A 78 -4.26 18.31 12.90
C MET A 78 -5.11 19.52 13.33
N LYS A 79 -4.54 20.72 13.26
CA LYS A 79 -5.27 21.97 13.57
C LYS A 79 -6.14 22.43 12.40
N GLN A 80 -5.71 22.14 11.18
CA GLN A 80 -6.46 22.47 9.97
C GLN A 80 -7.25 21.25 9.52
N ASP A 81 -8.54 21.45 9.23
CA ASP A 81 -9.37 20.38 8.69
C ASP A 81 -9.05 20.16 7.21
N TYR A 82 -9.04 18.90 6.79
CA TYR A 82 -8.66 18.50 5.45
C TYR A 82 -9.88 18.31 4.56
N LYS A 83 -9.95 19.03 3.44
CA LYS A 83 -11.01 18.85 2.44
C LYS A 83 -10.57 17.90 1.34
N ILE A 84 -11.26 16.77 1.22
CA ILE A 84 -11.03 15.80 0.14
C ILE A 84 -11.45 16.42 -1.21
N GLN A 85 -10.56 16.36 -2.19
CA GLN A 85 -10.83 16.80 -3.56
C GLN A 85 -11.28 15.63 -4.43
N GLU A 86 -10.39 14.67 -4.69
CA GLU A 86 -10.67 13.48 -5.52
C GLU A 86 -10.69 12.20 -4.68
N ALA A 87 -9.58 11.98 -3.97
CA ALA A 87 -9.37 10.87 -3.04
C ALA A 87 -8.34 11.29 -2.00
N VAL A 88 -8.21 10.51 -0.93
CA VAL A 88 -7.21 10.74 0.11
C VAL A 88 -6.58 9.43 0.52
N THR A 89 -5.27 9.47 0.79
CA THR A 89 -4.58 8.39 1.48
C THR A 89 -3.85 8.94 2.69
N VAL A 90 -4.04 8.33 3.85
CA VAL A 90 -3.30 8.66 5.07
C VAL A 90 -2.54 7.43 5.55
N GLU A 91 -1.26 7.64 5.81
CA GLU A 91 -0.36 6.65 6.38
C GLU A 91 0.05 7.06 7.78
N TRP A 92 -0.15 6.17 8.75
CA TRP A 92 0.35 6.30 10.11
C TRP A 92 1.36 5.20 10.38
N THR A 93 2.53 5.57 10.89
CA THR A 93 3.52 4.62 11.41
C THR A 93 3.50 4.70 12.93
N PHE A 94 3.18 3.59 13.58
CA PHE A 94 2.96 3.51 15.02
C PHE A 94 3.54 2.22 15.61
N ARG A 95 3.65 2.13 16.93
CA ARG A 95 3.93 0.89 17.65
C ARG A 95 3.34 0.90 19.06
N SER A 96 3.21 -0.29 19.65
CA SER A 96 2.96 -0.49 21.08
C SER A 96 4.13 -1.27 21.69
N ILE A 97 4.68 -0.78 22.80
CA ILE A 97 5.82 -1.41 23.50
C ILE A 97 5.58 -1.49 25.02
N GLY A 98 6.31 -2.38 25.70
CA GLY A 98 6.44 -2.38 27.16
C GLY A 98 5.36 -3.19 27.90
N PHE A 99 4.37 -3.72 27.18
CA PHE A 99 3.39 -4.64 27.74
C PHE A 99 2.77 -5.52 26.66
N ARG A 100 2.54 -6.79 27.03
CA ARG A 100 1.76 -7.76 26.24
C ARG A 100 0.78 -8.47 27.16
N GLY A 101 -0.48 -8.53 26.77
CA GLY A 101 -1.54 -9.19 27.52
C GLY A 101 -2.80 -8.34 27.62
N SER A 102 -3.72 -8.80 28.48
CA SER A 102 -5.01 -8.14 28.69
C SER A 102 -4.83 -6.73 29.26
N THR A 103 -5.43 -5.76 28.59
CA THR A 103 -5.41 -4.34 28.93
C THR A 103 -6.71 -3.70 28.48
N ARG A 104 -7.11 -2.63 29.17
CA ARG A 104 -8.19 -1.73 28.74
C ARG A 104 -7.71 -0.61 27.83
N GLY A 105 -6.40 -0.58 27.54
CA GLY A 105 -5.79 0.38 26.65
C GLY A 105 -6.19 0.17 25.19
N GLY A 106 -5.94 1.20 24.39
CA GLY A 106 -6.19 1.15 22.96
C GLY A 106 -5.68 2.38 22.24
N LEU A 107 -5.40 2.22 20.95
CA LEU A 107 -4.94 3.25 20.02
C LEU A 107 -6.01 3.46 18.94
N ALA A 108 -6.54 4.68 18.87
CA ALA A 108 -7.60 5.05 17.94
C ALA A 108 -7.10 6.05 16.90
N PHE A 109 -7.37 5.78 15.63
CA PHE A 109 -7.16 6.69 14.50
C PHE A 109 -8.50 7.25 14.06
N TRP A 110 -8.53 8.56 13.87
CA TRP A 110 -9.77 9.32 13.71
C TRP A 110 -9.84 10.01 12.36
N PHE A 111 -11.02 9.92 11.76
CA PHE A 111 -11.43 10.64 10.56
C PHE A 111 -12.84 11.18 10.80
N GLU A 112 -12.92 12.37 11.40
CA GLU A 112 -14.18 12.95 11.86
C GLU A 112 -14.62 14.12 10.98
N GLN A 113 -15.93 14.35 10.92
CA GLN A 113 -16.56 15.50 10.28
C GLN A 113 -17.49 16.20 11.27
N GLY A 114 -17.97 17.38 10.89
CA GLY A 114 -18.96 18.11 11.66
C GLY A 114 -18.39 18.74 12.95
N LYS A 115 -19.29 19.15 13.83
CA LYS A 115 -18.93 19.74 15.13
C LYS A 115 -18.63 18.62 16.13
N SER A 116 -17.45 18.02 16.01
CA SER A 116 -16.97 17.10 17.04
C SER A 116 -16.54 17.92 18.26
N GLY A 117 -17.16 17.68 19.41
CA GLY A 117 -16.76 18.34 20.66
C GLY A 117 -15.33 17.97 21.03
N ASP A 118 -14.65 18.80 21.85
CA ASP A 118 -13.30 18.52 22.36
C ASP A 118 -13.28 17.45 23.47
N GLY A 119 -14.20 16.49 23.37
CA GLY A 119 -14.29 15.35 24.27
C GLY A 119 -13.06 14.45 24.16
N THR A 120 -12.74 13.78 25.25
CA THR A 120 -11.62 12.82 25.33
C THR A 120 -12.05 11.52 26.02
N GLU A 121 -13.35 11.26 26.05
CA GLU A 121 -14.00 10.13 26.71
C GLU A 121 -13.74 8.83 25.96
N VAL A 122 -13.69 8.88 24.62
CA VAL A 122 -13.45 7.72 23.77
C VAL A 122 -11.97 7.64 23.42
N PHE A 123 -11.27 6.69 24.07
CA PHE A 123 -9.84 6.41 23.87
C PHE A 123 -8.93 7.66 23.87
N GLY A 124 -9.29 8.68 24.65
CA GLY A 124 -8.51 9.91 24.79
C GLY A 124 -8.55 10.89 23.61
N GLY A 125 -9.37 10.62 22.59
CA GLY A 125 -9.36 11.37 21.33
C GLY A 125 -10.62 12.16 21.05
N SER A 126 -11.79 11.59 21.34
CA SER A 126 -13.06 12.14 20.91
C SER A 126 -14.15 12.01 21.96
N SER A 127 -15.24 12.76 21.74
CA SER A 127 -16.47 12.61 22.50
C SER A 127 -17.19 11.32 22.13
N LYS A 128 -18.17 10.89 22.95
CA LYS A 128 -19.02 9.75 22.60
C LYS A 128 -19.87 10.01 21.35
N LYS A 129 -20.21 11.27 21.07
CA LYS A 129 -21.02 11.67 19.91
C LYS A 129 -20.12 12.28 18.84
N PHE A 130 -19.35 11.44 18.18
CA PHE A 130 -18.57 11.84 17.02
C PHE A 130 -19.31 11.48 15.73
N ASP A 131 -19.04 12.23 14.66
CA ASP A 131 -19.51 11.94 13.31
C ASP A 131 -18.30 11.59 12.45
N GLY A 132 -18.24 10.36 11.95
CA GLY A 132 -17.15 9.86 11.13
C GLY A 132 -16.66 8.47 11.50
N LEU A 133 -15.37 8.24 11.28
CA LEU A 133 -14.70 6.94 11.37
C LEU A 133 -13.71 6.89 12.54
N MET A 134 -13.83 5.82 13.33
CA MET A 134 -12.83 5.42 14.31
C MET A 134 -12.25 4.06 13.90
N ILE A 135 -10.92 3.99 13.77
CA ILE A 135 -10.19 2.72 13.61
C ILE A 135 -9.45 2.47 14.92
N LEU A 136 -9.82 1.40 15.61
CA LEU A 136 -9.33 1.08 16.94
C LEU A 136 -8.40 -0.14 16.88
N LEU A 137 -7.23 0.00 17.48
CA LEU A 137 -6.33 -1.10 17.80
C LEU A 137 -6.44 -1.35 19.30
N HIS A 138 -6.93 -2.52 19.65
CA HIS A 138 -7.06 -2.95 21.03
C HIS A 138 -7.02 -4.47 21.12
N LEU A 139 -6.86 -4.98 22.35
CA LEU A 139 -7.15 -6.36 22.63
C LEU A 139 -8.67 -6.50 22.82
N ASP A 140 -9.35 -7.03 21.81
CA ASP A 140 -10.78 -7.30 21.87
C ASP A 140 -11.04 -8.60 22.65
N ASP A 141 -12.07 -8.60 23.50
CA ASP A 141 -12.40 -9.75 24.35
C ASP A 141 -12.74 -11.02 23.54
N LYS A 142 -13.22 -10.87 22.31
CA LYS A 142 -13.63 -11.98 21.42
C LYS A 142 -12.61 -12.25 20.33
N LEU A 143 -11.96 -11.20 19.79
CA LEU A 143 -11.06 -11.31 18.65
C LEU A 143 -9.59 -11.40 19.03
N GLY A 144 -9.22 -10.98 20.25
CA GLY A 144 -7.82 -10.81 20.64
C GLY A 144 -7.20 -9.55 20.04
N GLU A 145 -5.90 -9.59 19.74
CA GLU A 145 -5.17 -8.46 19.14
C GLU A 145 -5.73 -8.18 17.75
N SER A 146 -6.47 -7.08 17.61
CA SER A 146 -7.24 -6.81 16.39
C SER A 146 -7.35 -5.32 16.08
N VAL A 147 -7.64 -5.06 14.80
CA VAL A 147 -8.08 -3.77 14.31
C VAL A 147 -9.59 -3.85 14.10
N THR A 148 -10.34 -2.99 14.75
CA THR A 148 -11.80 -2.88 14.64
C THR A 148 -12.17 -1.49 14.13
N ALA A 149 -13.13 -1.41 13.22
CA ALA A 149 -13.54 -0.15 12.61
C ALA A 149 -15.01 0.17 12.92
N TYR A 150 -15.24 1.38 13.43
CA TYR A 150 -16.54 1.87 13.88
C TYR A 150 -16.91 3.14 13.15
N LEU A 151 -18.21 3.31 12.93
CA LEU A 151 -18.80 4.55 12.45
C LEU A 151 -19.76 5.08 13.49
N ASN A 152 -19.84 6.39 13.57
CA ASN A 152 -20.90 7.09 14.27
C ASN A 152 -21.31 8.32 13.44
N ASP A 153 -22.56 8.76 13.59
CA ASP A 153 -23.16 9.90 12.87
C ASP A 153 -23.43 11.09 13.80
N GLY A 154 -22.91 11.03 15.04
CA GLY A 154 -23.10 12.04 16.07
C GLY A 154 -24.47 12.01 16.77
N ALA A 155 -25.42 11.16 16.34
CA ALA A 155 -26.75 11.12 16.94
C ALA A 155 -26.77 10.39 18.30
N THR A 156 -25.96 9.33 18.43
CA THR A 156 -25.94 8.45 19.61
C THR A 156 -24.58 8.39 20.29
N ASP A 157 -24.60 8.12 21.59
CA ASP A 157 -23.38 7.91 22.36
C ASP A 157 -22.70 6.60 21.95
N PHE A 158 -21.45 6.71 21.52
CA PHE A 158 -20.61 5.56 21.25
C PHE A 158 -20.19 4.86 22.54
N ASP A 159 -20.31 3.54 22.55
CA ASP A 159 -19.78 2.65 23.58
C ASP A 159 -19.09 1.44 22.91
N ALA A 160 -17.77 1.34 23.08
CA ALA A 160 -16.96 0.30 22.45
C ALA A 160 -17.37 -1.13 22.83
N LYS A 161 -18.03 -1.33 23.99
CA LYS A 161 -18.46 -2.65 24.45
C LYS A 161 -19.72 -3.15 23.76
N SER A 162 -20.61 -2.25 23.36
CA SER A 162 -21.92 -2.57 22.78
C SER A 162 -22.02 -2.24 21.31
N ALA A 163 -21.26 -1.24 20.83
CA ALA A 163 -21.22 -0.85 19.44
C ALA A 163 -20.69 -1.99 18.56
N SER A 164 -21.37 -2.22 17.44
CA SER A 164 -20.91 -3.18 16.44
C SER A 164 -19.91 -2.51 15.50
N HIS A 165 -18.73 -3.11 15.35
CA HIS A 165 -17.79 -2.72 14.30
C HIS A 165 -18.32 -3.19 12.93
N PHE A 166 -18.14 -2.39 11.89
CA PHE A 166 -18.56 -2.76 10.53
C PHE A 166 -17.53 -3.63 9.81
N ALA A 167 -16.27 -3.60 10.26
CA ALA A 167 -15.18 -4.40 9.73
C ALA A 167 -14.10 -4.61 10.79
N SER A 168 -13.34 -5.69 10.66
CA SER A 168 -12.21 -6.01 11.53
C SER A 168 -11.18 -6.91 10.84
N CYS A 169 -9.96 -6.97 11.39
CA CYS A 169 -8.95 -7.96 11.06
C CYS A 169 -8.09 -8.27 12.28
N LEU A 170 -7.51 -9.48 12.34
CA LEU A 170 -6.55 -9.85 13.37
C LEU A 170 -5.20 -9.21 13.07
N PHE A 171 -4.63 -8.50 14.04
CA PHE A 171 -3.37 -7.79 13.86
C PHE A 171 -2.60 -7.75 15.18
N GLN A 172 -1.46 -8.43 15.21
CA GLN A 172 -0.57 -8.44 16.38
C GLN A 172 0.22 -7.13 16.43
N TYR A 173 0.08 -6.38 17.52
CA TYR A 173 0.70 -5.06 17.67
C TYR A 173 1.39 -4.86 19.02
N GLN A 174 1.02 -5.64 20.05
CA GLN A 174 1.55 -5.47 21.39
C GLN A 174 3.01 -5.91 21.49
N ASP A 175 3.78 -5.15 22.27
CA ASP A 175 5.20 -5.38 22.57
C ASP A 175 6.08 -5.61 21.33
N SER A 176 5.81 -4.84 20.27
CA SER A 176 6.58 -4.90 19.02
C SER A 176 7.61 -3.79 18.95
N MET A 177 8.89 -4.18 18.89
CA MET A 177 9.99 -3.24 18.64
C MET A 177 9.94 -2.62 17.24
N VAL A 178 9.36 -3.36 16.28
CA VAL A 178 9.21 -2.93 14.89
C VAL A 178 7.89 -2.18 14.75
N PRO A 179 7.91 -0.94 14.24
CA PRO A 179 6.69 -0.18 14.01
C PRO A 179 5.94 -0.69 12.79
N SER A 180 4.63 -0.56 12.86
CA SER A 180 3.69 -0.95 11.82
C SER A 180 3.15 0.25 11.09
N THR A 181 2.73 0.04 9.84
CA THR A 181 2.14 1.09 9.01
C THR A 181 0.68 0.79 8.74
N LEU A 182 -0.20 1.66 9.25
CA LEU A 182 -1.60 1.73 8.89
C LEU A 182 -1.74 2.66 7.68
N ARG A 183 -2.39 2.17 6.64
CA ARG A 183 -2.72 2.97 5.45
C ARG A 183 -4.22 2.95 5.22
N LEU A 184 -4.85 4.10 5.37
CA LEU A 184 -6.25 4.31 5.06
C LEU A 184 -6.37 5.05 3.74
N THR A 185 -7.11 4.49 2.79
CA THR A 185 -7.44 5.13 1.52
C THR A 185 -8.93 5.26 1.40
N TYR A 186 -9.40 6.47 1.09
CA TYR A 186 -10.80 6.73 0.73
C TYR A 186 -10.85 7.34 -0.66
N ASP A 187 -11.58 6.68 -1.55
CA ASP A 187 -11.71 7.02 -2.96
C ASP A 187 -13.20 7.15 -3.35
N PRO A 188 -13.74 8.39 -3.26
CA PRO A 188 -15.06 8.73 -3.76
C PRO A 188 -15.30 8.33 -5.22
N GLN A 189 -14.30 8.50 -6.10
CA GLN A 189 -14.45 8.25 -7.54
C GLN A 189 -14.60 6.76 -7.84
N ASN A 190 -13.99 5.89 -7.04
CA ASN A 190 -14.15 4.43 -7.12
C ASN A 190 -15.33 3.92 -6.29
N ASN A 191 -16.50 4.55 -6.46
CA ASN A 191 -17.73 4.20 -5.76
C ASN A 191 -17.56 4.17 -4.23
N HIS A 192 -16.99 5.25 -3.69
CA HIS A 192 -16.72 5.43 -2.25
C HIS A 192 -15.95 4.27 -1.61
N LEU A 193 -14.89 3.81 -2.28
CA LEU A 193 -14.06 2.74 -1.76
C LEU A 193 -13.28 3.25 -0.53
N LEU A 194 -13.60 2.69 0.63
CA LEU A 194 -12.80 2.80 1.84
C LEU A 194 -11.97 1.53 1.99
N LYS A 195 -10.65 1.66 2.06
CA LYS A 195 -9.72 0.54 2.24
C LYS A 195 -8.72 0.82 3.35
N LEU A 196 -8.56 -0.16 4.23
CA LEU A 196 -7.53 -0.17 5.26
C LEU A 196 -6.50 -1.26 4.98
N GLN A 197 -5.23 -0.89 5.02
CA GLN A 197 -4.10 -1.81 4.97
C GLN A 197 -3.26 -1.70 6.24
N MET A 198 -2.79 -2.84 6.74
CA MET A 198 -1.81 -2.94 7.81
C MET A 198 -0.57 -3.63 7.25
N ASP A 199 0.58 -2.94 7.27
CA ASP A 199 1.84 -3.42 6.70
C ASP A 199 1.68 -3.91 5.25
N ASN A 200 0.99 -3.11 4.43
CA ASN A 200 0.61 -3.38 3.03
C ASN A 200 -0.36 -4.57 2.80
N ARG A 201 -0.78 -5.28 3.84
CA ARG A 201 -1.83 -6.31 3.74
C ARG A 201 -3.20 -5.69 3.93
N VAL A 202 -4.17 -6.07 3.11
CA VAL A 202 -5.54 -5.54 3.23
C VAL A 202 -6.17 -6.11 4.51
N CYS A 203 -6.57 -5.21 5.41
CA CYS A 203 -7.34 -5.53 6.60
C CYS A 203 -8.82 -5.66 6.22
N PHE A 204 -9.38 -4.60 5.62
CA PHE A 204 -10.71 -4.60 5.05
C PHE A 204 -10.84 -3.61 3.90
N GLN A 205 -11.90 -3.79 3.12
CA GLN A 205 -12.34 -2.84 2.11
C GLN A 205 -13.87 -2.83 2.02
N THR A 206 -14.48 -1.66 1.84
CA THR A 206 -15.93 -1.51 1.73
C THR A 206 -16.29 -0.33 0.84
N ARG A 207 -17.49 -0.39 0.24
CA ARG A 207 -18.11 0.69 -0.54
C ARG A 207 -19.43 1.17 0.06
N LYS A 208 -19.75 0.69 1.26
CA LYS A 208 -21.00 1.01 1.95
C LYS A 208 -20.92 2.33 2.73
N ILE A 209 -19.71 2.83 2.94
CA ILE A 209 -19.44 3.99 3.79
C ILE A 209 -19.36 5.22 2.90
N LYS A 210 -20.18 6.22 3.23
CA LYS A 210 -20.19 7.52 2.57
C LYS A 210 -20.08 8.58 3.64
N PHE A 211 -19.05 9.41 3.51
CA PHE A 211 -18.90 10.60 4.33
C PHE A 211 -19.67 11.78 3.72
N MET A 212 -19.91 12.83 4.50
CA MET A 212 -20.57 14.04 4.01
C MET A 212 -19.76 14.69 2.90
N ASP A 213 -20.41 14.92 1.76
CA ASP A 213 -19.79 15.57 0.61
C ASP A 213 -19.38 17.01 0.97
N LYS A 214 -18.16 17.39 0.60
CA LYS A 214 -17.58 18.75 0.76
C LYS A 214 -17.33 19.21 2.20
N ALA A 215 -17.73 18.46 3.23
CA ALA A 215 -17.35 18.74 4.61
C ALA A 215 -15.88 18.36 4.86
N PRO A 216 -15.08 19.22 5.53
CA PRO A 216 -13.69 18.92 5.80
C PRO A 216 -13.57 17.90 6.95
N PHE A 217 -12.44 17.20 7.00
CA PHE A 217 -12.16 16.16 7.97
C PHE A 217 -11.17 16.63 9.02
N ARG A 218 -11.51 16.40 10.28
CA ARG A 218 -10.57 16.45 11.39
C ARG A 218 -9.86 15.09 11.46
N ILE A 219 -8.55 15.09 11.28
CA ILE A 219 -7.73 13.87 11.29
C ILE A 219 -6.82 13.90 12.53
N GLY A 220 -6.78 12.78 13.25
CA GLY A 220 -5.96 12.67 14.42
C GLY A 220 -5.78 11.24 14.89
N VAL A 221 -5.00 11.10 15.95
CA VAL A 221 -4.73 9.84 16.62
C VAL A 221 -4.74 10.05 18.12
N SER A 222 -5.28 9.10 18.86
CA SER A 222 -5.30 9.14 20.31
C SER A 222 -5.06 7.76 20.90
N ALA A 223 -4.57 7.73 22.13
CA ALA A 223 -4.44 6.50 22.88
C ALA A 223 -4.72 6.72 24.35
N VAL A 224 -5.08 5.62 25.01
CA VAL A 224 -5.17 5.50 26.46
C VAL A 224 -4.55 4.18 26.86
N ASN A 225 -3.85 4.17 27.99
CA ASN A 225 -3.41 2.94 28.66
C ASN A 225 -4.04 2.84 30.06
N ASP A 226 -3.83 1.70 30.71
CA ASP A 226 -4.29 1.44 32.07
C ASP A 226 -3.11 1.32 33.04
N ALA A 227 -3.22 0.49 34.07
CA ALA A 227 -2.14 0.26 35.04
C ALA A 227 -0.94 -0.49 34.43
N SER A 228 -1.07 -1.01 33.21
CA SER A 228 0.03 -1.59 32.44
C SER A 228 1.06 -0.54 32.03
N LYS A 229 2.22 -1.01 31.59
CA LYS A 229 3.30 -0.15 31.05
C LYS A 229 3.19 0.00 29.52
N GLU A 230 2.01 -0.25 28.95
CA GLU A 230 1.82 -0.17 27.50
C GLU A 230 2.03 1.27 27.02
N SER A 231 2.95 1.44 26.09
CA SER A 231 3.31 2.73 25.52
C SER A 231 2.99 2.75 24.02
N PHE A 232 2.00 3.57 23.66
CA PHE A 232 1.62 3.81 22.27
C PHE A 232 2.43 4.95 21.70
N GLU A 233 3.09 4.70 20.58
CA GLU A 233 3.98 5.68 19.95
C GLU A 233 3.63 5.93 18.49
N ILE A 234 3.82 7.17 18.03
CA ILE A 234 3.65 7.61 16.65
C ILE A 234 4.98 8.12 16.12
N LEU A 235 5.44 7.52 15.04
CA LEU A 235 6.74 7.82 14.44
C LEU A 235 6.59 8.70 13.20
N LYS A 236 5.48 8.55 12.47
CA LYS A 236 5.29 9.23 11.18
C LYS A 236 3.81 9.30 10.83
N MET A 237 3.42 10.40 10.19
CA MET A 237 2.13 10.54 9.53
C MET A 237 2.34 11.21 8.18
N LYS A 238 1.75 10.65 7.12
CA LYS A 238 1.73 11.27 5.81
C LYS A 238 0.32 11.29 5.24
N LEU A 239 -0.07 12.44 4.71
CA LEU A 239 -1.30 12.60 3.95
C LEU A 239 -0.98 12.81 2.47
N TYR A 240 -1.74 12.14 1.61
CA TYR A 240 -1.65 12.25 0.17
C TYR A 240 -3.01 12.68 -0.39
N GLY A 241 -3.01 13.71 -1.25
CA GLY A 241 -4.18 14.19 -1.98
C GLY A 241 -4.54 13.29 -3.16
N GLY A 242 -4.69 11.99 -2.90
CA GLY A 242 -5.09 11.01 -3.90
C GLY A 242 -4.79 9.58 -3.47
N VAL A 243 -5.12 8.63 -4.35
CA VAL A 243 -4.73 7.22 -4.20
C VAL A 243 -3.27 7.05 -4.59
N ILE A 244 -2.47 6.38 -3.74
CA ILE A 244 -1.07 6.05 -4.04
C ILE A 244 -0.95 4.64 -4.64
N LYS A 245 0.14 4.34 -5.35
CA LYS A 245 0.33 3.03 -5.99
C LYS A 245 0.25 1.86 -5.01
N ASP A 246 0.81 2.01 -3.82
CA ASP A 246 0.79 0.96 -2.82
C ASP A 246 -0.61 0.71 -2.24
N SER A 247 -1.51 1.71 -2.34
CA SER A 247 -2.93 1.53 -2.07
C SER A 247 -3.63 0.73 -3.15
N LEU A 248 -3.04 0.47 -4.31
CA LEU A 248 -3.66 -0.32 -5.37
C LEU A 248 -3.26 -1.81 -5.29
N ILE A 249 -2.42 -2.19 -4.33
CA ILE A 249 -2.00 -3.58 -4.16
C ILE A 249 -3.27 -4.45 -3.97
N PRO A 250 -3.49 -5.45 -4.84
CA PRO A 250 -4.66 -6.30 -4.78
C PRO A 250 -4.63 -7.19 -3.54
N ASN A 251 -5.81 -7.66 -3.13
CA ASN A 251 -6.00 -8.47 -1.94
C ASN A 251 -5.54 -9.94 -2.13
N VAL A 252 -4.31 -10.15 -2.60
CA VAL A 252 -3.77 -11.49 -2.89
C VAL A 252 -3.46 -12.23 -1.58
N ASN A 253 -3.23 -11.49 -0.49
CA ASN A 253 -3.01 -12.04 0.84
C ASN A 253 -3.78 -11.21 1.90
N PRO A 254 -5.12 -11.41 2.01
CA PRO A 254 -5.91 -10.75 3.05
C PRO A 254 -5.41 -11.14 4.42
N MET A 255 -5.49 -10.21 5.37
CA MET A 255 -5.32 -10.55 6.77
C MET A 255 -6.42 -11.51 7.23
N GLY A 256 -6.08 -12.39 8.17
CA GLY A 256 -7.04 -13.31 8.76
C GLY A 256 -8.23 -12.53 9.34
N GLN A 257 -9.43 -12.78 8.81
CA GLN A 257 -10.65 -12.25 9.38
C GLN A 257 -11.07 -13.11 10.57
N PRO A 258 -11.41 -12.50 11.70
CA PRO A 258 -11.87 -13.25 12.86
C PRO A 258 -13.18 -13.98 12.54
N ARG A 259 -13.27 -15.24 12.96
CA ARG A 259 -14.47 -16.08 12.84
C ARG A 259 -14.92 -16.47 14.24
N VAL A 260 -16.18 -16.16 14.57
CA VAL A 260 -16.75 -16.53 15.87
C VAL A 260 -17.35 -17.93 15.77
N VAL A 261 -16.80 -18.88 16.51
CA VAL A 261 -17.34 -20.23 16.65
C VAL A 261 -18.08 -20.36 17.98
N THR A 262 -19.28 -20.91 17.94
CA THR A 262 -20.01 -21.32 19.15
C THR A 262 -19.51 -22.68 19.58
N LYS A 263 -18.97 -22.77 20.79
CA LYS A 263 -18.69 -24.04 21.45
C LYS A 263 -20.01 -24.63 21.96
N VAL A 264 -20.43 -25.75 21.40
CA VAL A 264 -21.58 -26.53 21.87
C VAL A 264 -21.03 -27.72 22.63
N VAL A 265 -21.25 -27.72 23.94
CA VAL A 265 -20.87 -28.84 24.82
C VAL A 265 -22.10 -29.73 24.99
N ASN A 266 -21.97 -31.01 24.65
CA ASN A 266 -23.01 -31.99 24.93
C ASN A 266 -23.02 -32.30 26.43
N THR A 267 -24.11 -31.94 27.11
CA THR A 267 -24.27 -32.09 28.57
C THR A 267 -24.18 -33.56 29.04
N GLN A 268 -24.36 -34.52 28.15
CA GLN A 268 -24.41 -35.96 28.47
C GLN A 268 -23.07 -36.67 28.20
N THR A 269 -22.30 -36.24 27.20
CA THR A 269 -21.02 -36.88 26.82
C THR A 269 -19.80 -36.04 27.14
N GLY A 270 -19.97 -34.77 27.52
CA GLY A 270 -18.87 -33.81 27.71
C GLY A 270 -18.16 -33.43 26.41
N GLU A 271 -18.67 -33.90 25.26
CA GLU A 271 -18.02 -33.73 23.97
C GLU A 271 -18.21 -32.30 23.46
N GLU A 272 -17.10 -31.69 23.05
CA GLU A 272 -17.04 -30.30 22.60
C GLU A 272 -17.10 -30.24 21.07
N SER A 273 -18.13 -29.60 20.53
CA SER A 273 -18.23 -29.33 19.10
C SER A 273 -18.19 -27.83 18.82
N PHE A 274 -17.48 -27.42 17.77
CA PHE A 274 -17.38 -26.02 17.36
C PHE A 274 -18.28 -25.79 16.15
N LYS A 275 -19.29 -24.92 16.29
CA LYS A 275 -20.17 -24.52 15.18
C LYS A 275 -19.91 -23.06 14.82
N GLU A 276 -19.45 -22.80 13.60
CA GLU A 276 -19.23 -21.44 13.07
C GLU A 276 -20.58 -20.71 12.97
N ARG A 277 -20.71 -19.52 13.60
CA ARG A 277 -21.87 -18.65 13.39
C ARG A 277 -21.47 -17.54 12.44
N ILE A 278 -22.08 -17.52 11.25
CA ILE A 278 -22.00 -16.36 10.37
C ILE A 278 -22.96 -15.29 10.94
N PRO A 279 -22.58 -14.00 11.06
CA PRO A 279 -23.37 -12.94 11.68
C PRO A 279 -24.78 -12.67 11.11
N PHE A 280 -25.21 -13.41 10.08
CA PHE A 280 -26.50 -13.24 9.41
C PHE A 280 -27.48 -14.42 9.60
N ASP A 281 -27.16 -15.43 10.41
CA ASP A 281 -27.96 -16.67 10.54
C ASP A 281 -29.19 -16.55 11.46
N GLY A 282 -29.67 -15.33 11.71
CA GLY A 282 -30.90 -15.06 12.48
C GLY A 282 -32.20 -15.32 11.71
N LYS A 283 -32.12 -15.59 10.40
CA LYS A 283 -33.25 -16.01 9.57
C LYS A 283 -32.83 -17.22 8.75
N ARG A 284 -33.25 -18.41 9.21
CA ARG A 284 -33.20 -19.63 8.39
C ARG A 284 -34.23 -19.51 7.27
N GLU A 285 -33.83 -18.92 6.15
CA GLU A 285 -34.20 -19.50 4.87
C GLU A 285 -33.03 -20.39 4.49
N SER A 286 -33.29 -21.68 4.35
CA SER A 286 -32.28 -22.67 3.97
C SER A 286 -31.72 -22.31 2.61
N ILE A 287 -30.58 -21.60 2.60
CA ILE A 287 -29.85 -21.31 1.37
C ILE A 287 -29.43 -22.66 0.79
N THR A 288 -30.10 -23.07 -0.28
CA THR A 288 -29.79 -24.32 -0.98
C THR A 288 -28.44 -24.18 -1.69
N SER A 289 -27.74 -25.30 -1.93
CA SER A 289 -26.43 -25.29 -2.60
C SER A 289 -26.45 -24.47 -3.90
N ASN A 290 -27.57 -24.45 -4.61
CA ASN A 290 -27.75 -23.69 -5.86
C ASN A 290 -27.72 -22.17 -5.65
N GLU A 291 -28.30 -21.64 -4.59
CA GLU A 291 -28.20 -20.20 -4.28
C GLU A 291 -26.78 -19.78 -3.86
N LEU A 292 -26.05 -20.68 -3.20
CA LEU A 292 -24.63 -20.48 -2.90
C LEU A 292 -23.81 -20.42 -4.20
N PHE A 293 -24.07 -21.32 -5.15
CA PHE A 293 -23.45 -21.30 -6.47
C PHE A 293 -23.81 -20.03 -7.26
N GLU A 294 -25.07 -19.57 -7.24
CA GLU A 294 -25.43 -18.31 -7.89
C GLU A 294 -24.78 -17.09 -7.25
N LYS A 295 -24.72 -17.03 -5.91
CA LYS A 295 -24.04 -15.94 -5.21
C LYS A 295 -22.54 -15.97 -5.45
N MET A 296 -21.93 -17.15 -5.53
CA MET A 296 -20.53 -17.33 -5.88
C MET A 296 -20.28 -16.90 -7.33
N ASN A 297 -21.09 -17.34 -8.29
CA ASN A 297 -21.01 -16.90 -9.69
C ASN A 297 -21.24 -15.39 -9.84
N ARG A 298 -22.11 -14.78 -9.00
CA ARG A 298 -22.34 -13.34 -8.99
C ARG A 298 -21.19 -12.56 -8.34
N LEU A 299 -20.54 -13.13 -7.32
CA LEU A 299 -19.35 -12.57 -6.68
C LEU A 299 -18.14 -12.69 -7.60
N GLU A 300 -17.92 -13.87 -8.18
CA GLU A 300 -16.90 -14.15 -9.16
C GLU A 300 -17.12 -13.30 -10.41
N GLY A 301 -18.35 -13.18 -10.91
CA GLY A 301 -18.71 -12.26 -11.99
C GLY A 301 -18.50 -10.78 -11.66
N LYS A 302 -18.70 -10.34 -10.40
CA LYS A 302 -18.39 -8.96 -9.96
C LYS A 302 -16.91 -8.71 -9.76
N ILE A 303 -16.16 -9.71 -9.28
CA ILE A 303 -14.70 -9.67 -9.13
C ILE A 303 -14.06 -9.66 -10.52
N MET A 304 -14.50 -10.56 -11.40
CA MET A 304 -14.09 -10.63 -12.80
C MET A 304 -14.50 -9.37 -13.57
N ALA A 305 -15.71 -8.82 -13.43
CA ALA A 305 -16.07 -7.58 -14.11
C ALA A 305 -15.18 -6.38 -13.69
N ASN A 306 -14.77 -6.34 -12.43
CA ASN A 306 -13.88 -5.29 -11.92
C ASN A 306 -12.44 -5.42 -12.46
N ASP A 307 -11.96 -6.65 -12.66
CA ASP A 307 -10.64 -6.95 -13.24
C ASP A 307 -10.64 -7.05 -14.79
N VAL A 308 -11.81 -7.26 -15.40
CA VAL A 308 -12.00 -7.34 -16.85
C VAL A 308 -12.18 -5.95 -17.44
N ASN A 309 -12.69 -4.94 -16.73
CA ASN A 309 -12.79 -3.57 -17.26
C ASN A 309 -11.44 -2.99 -17.76
N PRO A 310 -10.31 -3.12 -17.03
CA PRO A 310 -8.99 -2.74 -17.53
C PRO A 310 -8.52 -3.57 -18.74
N LEU A 311 -8.92 -4.85 -18.80
CA LEU A 311 -8.59 -5.78 -19.88
C LEU A 311 -9.42 -5.53 -21.14
N LEU A 312 -10.71 -5.26 -21.02
CA LEU A 312 -11.63 -4.81 -22.06
C LEU A 312 -11.16 -3.48 -22.65
N ALA A 313 -10.74 -2.53 -21.81
CA ALA A 313 -10.18 -1.27 -22.29
C ALA A 313 -8.91 -1.49 -23.13
N LYS A 314 -8.04 -2.43 -22.73
CA LYS A 314 -6.86 -2.82 -23.54
C LYS A 314 -7.25 -3.55 -24.81
N MET A 315 -8.22 -4.45 -24.76
CA MET A 315 -8.70 -5.21 -25.92
C MET A 315 -9.36 -4.30 -26.95
N ASN A 316 -10.20 -3.37 -26.50
CA ASN A 316 -10.78 -2.33 -27.37
C ASN A 316 -9.69 -1.46 -28.00
N LYS A 317 -8.65 -1.11 -27.25
CA LYS A 317 -7.50 -0.36 -27.79
C LYS A 317 -6.71 -1.16 -28.83
N ILE A 318 -6.59 -2.47 -28.67
CA ILE A 318 -5.97 -3.36 -29.68
C ILE A 318 -6.84 -3.43 -30.93
N VAL A 319 -8.17 -3.56 -30.77
CA VAL A 319 -9.12 -3.57 -31.90
C VAL A 319 -9.14 -2.23 -32.64
N GLU A 320 -9.04 -1.10 -31.93
CA GLU A 320 -8.91 0.23 -32.52
C GLU A 320 -7.64 0.33 -33.37
N ASN A 321 -6.50 -0.12 -32.83
CA ASN A 321 -5.22 -0.16 -33.55
C ASN A 321 -5.28 -1.07 -34.78
N GLU A 322 -5.97 -2.22 -34.72
CA GLU A 322 -6.16 -3.10 -35.88
C GLU A 322 -7.03 -2.45 -36.96
N ARG A 323 -8.07 -1.68 -36.56
CA ARG A 323 -8.90 -0.92 -37.50
C ARG A 323 -8.11 0.18 -38.20
N GLU A 324 -7.26 0.91 -37.47
CA GLU A 324 -6.35 1.89 -38.06
C GLU A 324 -5.38 1.23 -39.05
N LEU A 325 -4.88 0.03 -38.74
CA LEU A 325 -4.01 -0.72 -39.65
C LEU A 325 -4.74 -1.15 -40.92
N PHE A 326 -6.00 -1.61 -40.80
CA PHE A 326 -6.85 -1.98 -41.93
C PHE A 326 -7.21 -0.79 -42.82
N GLU A 327 -7.47 0.37 -42.24
CA GLU A 327 -7.67 1.64 -42.96
C GLU A 327 -6.43 2.02 -43.79
N HIS A 328 -5.23 1.96 -43.19
CA HIS A 328 -3.97 2.23 -43.91
C HIS A 328 -3.73 1.22 -45.04
N LEU A 329 -3.99 -0.07 -44.80
CA LEU A 329 -3.92 -1.10 -45.83
C LEU A 329 -4.91 -0.85 -46.98
N ARG A 330 -6.11 -0.34 -46.67
CA ARG A 330 -7.13 -0.03 -47.67
C ARG A 330 -6.75 1.15 -48.54
N GLN A 331 -6.16 2.20 -47.95
CA GLN A 331 -5.62 3.34 -48.70
C GLN A 331 -4.51 2.91 -49.69
N VAL A 332 -3.63 2.00 -49.27
CA VAL A 332 -2.58 1.42 -50.14
C VAL A 332 -3.20 0.55 -51.26
N LEU A 333 -4.28 -0.19 -50.97
CA LEU A 333 -4.99 -1.00 -51.96
C LEU A 333 -5.79 -0.17 -52.97
N ASP A 334 -6.40 0.93 -52.55
CA ASP A 334 -7.15 1.83 -53.43
C ASP A 334 -6.21 2.67 -54.33
N LEU A 335 -5.02 3.05 -53.83
CA LEU A 335 -3.94 3.62 -54.66
C LEU A 335 -3.50 2.68 -55.80
N LYS A 336 -3.58 1.36 -55.59
CA LYS A 336 -3.25 0.34 -56.60
C LYS A 336 -4.37 0.16 -57.65
N LYS A 337 -5.63 0.44 -57.31
CA LYS A 337 -6.77 0.36 -58.23
C LYS A 337 -6.93 1.61 -59.13
N ALA A 338 -6.41 2.76 -58.71
CA ALA A 338 -6.53 4.02 -59.43
C ALA A 338 -5.54 4.21 -60.62
N GLY A 339 -4.81 3.17 -61.04
CA GLY A 339 -3.97 3.21 -62.25
C GLY A 339 -2.72 4.12 -62.15
N GLY A 340 -2.35 4.54 -60.94
CA GLY A 340 -1.08 5.23 -60.69
C GLY A 340 0.07 4.23 -60.67
N ARG A 341 1.02 4.38 -61.61
CA ARG A 341 2.29 3.65 -61.60
C ARG A 341 3.12 4.09 -60.39
N LEU A 342 2.98 3.39 -59.26
CA LEU A 342 3.85 3.55 -58.11
C LEU A 342 5.12 2.72 -58.35
N ASP A 343 6.23 3.42 -58.53
CA ASP A 343 7.59 2.86 -58.47
C ASP A 343 7.90 2.57 -56.98
N LEU A 344 7.39 1.46 -56.47
CA LEU A 344 7.70 0.97 -55.13
C LEU A 344 8.86 -0.01 -55.26
N GLY A 345 10.02 0.41 -54.77
CA GLY A 345 11.22 -0.41 -54.70
C GLY A 345 10.96 -1.75 -54.03
N ASP A 346 11.51 -2.78 -54.67
CA ASP A 346 11.47 -4.21 -54.35
C ASP A 346 11.83 -4.50 -52.87
N ASP A 347 12.57 -3.59 -52.23
CA ASP A 347 13.02 -3.68 -50.83
C ASP A 347 11.86 -3.69 -49.81
N SER A 348 10.79 -2.95 -50.06
CA SER A 348 9.66 -2.83 -49.11
C SER A 348 8.79 -4.10 -49.05
N PHE A 349 8.72 -4.85 -50.16
CA PHE A 349 7.99 -6.11 -50.24
C PHE A 349 8.81 -7.27 -49.67
N GLN A 350 10.14 -7.24 -49.83
CA GLN A 350 11.06 -8.17 -49.20
C GLN A 350 11.02 -8.07 -47.67
N ASP A 351 10.94 -6.86 -47.12
CA ASP A 351 10.81 -6.65 -45.67
C ASP A 351 9.51 -7.26 -45.12
N PHE A 352 8.37 -7.09 -45.82
CA PHE A 352 7.09 -7.67 -45.41
C PHE A 352 7.10 -9.21 -45.45
N LEU A 353 7.72 -9.81 -46.47
CA LEU A 353 7.87 -11.26 -46.58
C LEU A 353 8.82 -11.82 -45.51
N SER A 354 9.90 -11.11 -45.19
CA SER A 354 10.82 -11.48 -44.11
C SER A 354 10.16 -11.39 -42.73
N MET A 355 9.24 -10.44 -42.54
CA MET A 355 8.52 -10.25 -41.29
C MET A 355 7.54 -11.41 -41.03
N ASN A 356 6.88 -11.92 -42.06
CA ASN A 356 6.02 -13.10 -41.96
C ASN A 356 6.82 -14.38 -41.64
N ALA A 357 7.99 -14.55 -42.27
CA ALA A 357 8.90 -15.65 -41.96
C ALA A 357 9.45 -15.58 -40.52
N ASN A 358 9.73 -14.37 -40.03
CA ASN A 358 10.18 -14.14 -38.65
C ASN A 358 9.06 -14.38 -37.62
N LEU A 359 7.80 -14.06 -37.95
CA LEU A 359 6.63 -14.37 -37.14
C LEU A 359 6.43 -15.87 -36.98
N ASP A 360 6.55 -16.63 -38.07
CA ASP A 360 6.41 -18.09 -38.05
C ASP A 360 7.54 -18.76 -37.24
N LYS A 361 8.74 -18.19 -37.30
CA LYS A 361 9.88 -18.57 -36.46
C LYS A 361 9.64 -18.26 -34.97
N LEU A 362 9.10 -17.08 -34.64
CA LEU A 362 8.78 -16.68 -33.27
C LEU A 362 7.65 -17.53 -32.65
N ILE A 363 6.65 -17.93 -33.45
CA ILE A 363 5.57 -18.82 -33.01
C ILE A 363 6.12 -20.22 -32.72
N LYS A 364 6.99 -20.75 -33.59
CA LYS A 364 7.69 -22.02 -33.35
C LYS A 364 8.61 -21.94 -32.13
N GLU A 365 9.31 -20.82 -31.93
CA GLU A 365 10.12 -20.60 -30.73
C GLU A 365 9.27 -20.50 -29.46
N GLN A 366 8.11 -19.85 -29.49
CA GLN A 366 7.17 -19.83 -28.35
C GLN A 366 6.55 -21.19 -28.05
N GLN A 367 6.21 -21.97 -29.08
CA GLN A 367 5.72 -23.34 -28.90
C GLN A 367 6.82 -24.24 -28.31
N ARG A 368 8.07 -24.06 -28.74
CA ARG A 368 9.24 -24.76 -28.18
C ARG A 368 9.50 -24.36 -26.74
N LEU A 369 9.45 -23.08 -26.40
CA LEU A 369 9.56 -22.57 -25.03
C LEU A 369 8.43 -23.10 -24.13
N ARG A 370 7.21 -23.26 -24.67
CA ARG A 370 6.09 -23.88 -23.93
C ARG A 370 6.31 -25.38 -23.69
N LEU A 371 6.84 -26.10 -24.67
CA LEU A 371 7.16 -27.53 -24.52
C LEU A 371 8.34 -27.75 -23.56
N ASP A 372 9.37 -26.92 -23.66
CA ASP A 372 10.50 -26.92 -22.72
C ASP A 372 10.00 -26.56 -21.31
N SER A 373 9.12 -25.56 -21.15
CA SER A 373 8.55 -25.22 -19.83
C SER A 373 7.70 -26.33 -19.21
N LYS A 374 7.05 -27.17 -20.03
CA LYS A 374 6.29 -28.34 -19.56
C LYS A 374 7.21 -29.49 -19.14
N LEU A 375 8.27 -29.75 -19.89
CA LEU A 375 9.27 -30.78 -19.56
C LEU A 375 10.11 -30.40 -18.32
N TYR A 376 10.29 -29.11 -18.06
CA TYR A 376 10.94 -28.58 -16.85
C TYR A 376 10.02 -28.52 -15.61
N GLY A 377 8.71 -28.74 -15.75
CA GLY A 377 7.75 -28.70 -14.65
C GLY A 377 7.62 -30.01 -13.84
N GLU A 378 8.04 -31.15 -14.40
CA GLU A 378 7.79 -32.48 -13.80
C GLU A 378 9.01 -33.17 -13.16
N ARG A 379 10.19 -32.52 -13.12
CA ARG A 379 11.36 -33.03 -12.39
C ARG A 379 12.04 -31.95 -11.57
N GLY A 380 11.77 -31.96 -10.26
CA GLY A 380 12.70 -31.52 -9.22
C GLY A 380 13.05 -30.03 -9.18
N GLY A 381 12.45 -29.30 -8.25
CA GLY A 381 12.71 -27.89 -8.00
C GLY A 381 14.15 -27.56 -7.55
N GLY A 382 14.66 -26.45 -8.08
CA GLY A 382 15.91 -25.83 -7.62
C GLY A 382 16.62 -25.00 -8.70
N GLY A 383 16.49 -23.67 -8.64
CA GLY A 383 17.48 -22.71 -9.15
C GLY A 383 17.47 -22.40 -10.65
N GLY A 384 16.93 -21.23 -11.04
CA GLY A 384 16.96 -20.76 -12.44
C GLY A 384 16.89 -19.24 -12.67
N SER A 385 17.07 -18.39 -11.64
CA SER A 385 17.11 -16.92 -11.79
C SER A 385 18.49 -16.30 -11.47
N HIS A 386 19.39 -17.08 -10.86
CA HIS A 386 20.64 -16.52 -10.33
C HIS A 386 21.70 -16.22 -11.42
N SER A 387 21.75 -16.94 -12.54
CA SER A 387 22.86 -16.77 -13.51
C SER A 387 22.86 -15.41 -14.24
N LYS A 388 21.69 -14.81 -14.50
CA LYS A 388 21.60 -13.48 -15.14
C LYS A 388 21.84 -12.31 -14.19
N ILE A 389 21.56 -12.50 -12.91
CA ILE A 389 21.81 -11.50 -11.86
C ILE A 389 23.29 -11.52 -11.48
N PHE A 390 23.88 -12.71 -11.32
CA PHE A 390 25.32 -12.83 -11.05
C PHE A 390 26.18 -12.33 -12.21
N SER A 391 25.81 -12.55 -13.49
CA SER A 391 26.61 -12.02 -14.61
C SER A 391 26.60 -10.49 -14.66
N LYS A 392 25.48 -9.84 -14.31
CA LYS A 392 25.38 -8.37 -14.24
C LYS A 392 26.13 -7.78 -13.05
N ILE A 393 26.15 -8.48 -11.91
CA ILE A 393 26.89 -8.05 -10.71
C ILE A 393 28.41 -8.23 -10.91
N ILE A 394 28.83 -9.32 -11.56
CA ILE A 394 30.24 -9.59 -11.88
C ILE A 394 30.82 -8.51 -12.81
N PHE A 395 30.04 -8.05 -13.79
CA PHE A 395 30.49 -6.98 -14.70
C PHE A 395 30.81 -5.66 -13.97
N TRP A 396 30.12 -5.36 -12.87
CA TRP A 396 30.38 -4.18 -12.03
C TRP A 396 31.47 -4.38 -10.96
N LEU A 397 31.72 -5.62 -10.53
CA LEU A 397 32.75 -5.94 -9.53
C LEU A 397 34.18 -5.95 -10.10
N VAL A 398 34.35 -6.32 -11.37
CA VAL A 398 35.67 -6.38 -12.03
C VAL A 398 36.45 -5.06 -11.98
N PRO A 399 35.88 -3.88 -12.32
CA PRO A 399 36.63 -2.61 -12.20
C PRO A 399 36.96 -2.23 -10.75
N LEU A 400 36.15 -2.67 -9.78
CA LEU A 400 36.35 -2.40 -8.36
C LEU A 400 37.47 -3.27 -7.76
N ILE A 401 37.57 -4.52 -8.20
CA ILE A 401 38.69 -5.40 -7.86
C ILE A 401 39.98 -4.89 -8.49
N PHE A 402 39.93 -4.39 -9.73
CA PHE A 402 41.09 -3.82 -10.40
C PHE A 402 41.60 -2.55 -9.69
N SER A 403 40.71 -1.70 -9.18
CA SER A 403 41.11 -0.54 -8.37
C SER A 403 41.72 -0.93 -7.03
N MET A 404 41.21 -1.98 -6.37
CA MET A 404 41.79 -2.51 -5.13
C MET A 404 43.17 -3.11 -5.32
N ILE A 405 43.40 -3.86 -6.41
CA ILE A 405 44.70 -4.48 -6.71
C ILE A 405 45.74 -3.39 -7.02
N THR A 406 45.36 -2.37 -7.78
CA THR A 406 46.27 -1.25 -8.09
C THR A 406 46.63 -0.45 -6.83
N LEU A 407 45.67 -0.16 -5.95
CA LEU A 407 45.93 0.47 -4.65
C LEU A 407 46.88 -0.37 -3.77
N THR A 408 46.66 -1.69 -3.72
CA THR A 408 47.50 -2.60 -2.94
C THR A 408 48.93 -2.67 -3.51
N TYR A 409 49.08 -2.67 -4.84
CA TYR A 409 50.38 -2.63 -5.52
C TYR A 409 51.15 -1.35 -5.21
N TYR A 410 50.49 -0.18 -5.27
CA TYR A 410 51.12 1.09 -4.90
C TYR A 410 51.50 1.14 -3.43
N MET A 411 50.66 0.60 -2.53
CA MET A 411 50.97 0.55 -1.10
C MET A 411 52.17 -0.36 -0.81
N PHE A 412 52.29 -1.48 -1.52
CA PHE A 412 53.42 -2.39 -1.42
C PHE A 412 54.71 -1.79 -1.96
N ARG A 413 54.66 -1.07 -3.09
CA ARG A 413 55.82 -0.39 -3.66
C ARG A 413 56.35 0.71 -2.73
N ILE A 414 55.47 1.53 -2.16
CA ILE A 414 55.84 2.56 -1.18
C ILE A 414 56.53 1.92 0.04
N ASN A 415 56.01 0.79 0.53
CA ASN A 415 56.62 0.08 1.65
C ASN A 415 58.00 -0.53 1.30
N GLN A 416 58.23 -0.92 0.04
CA GLN A 416 59.56 -1.36 -0.40
C GLN A 416 60.55 -0.19 -0.54
N ASP A 417 60.10 0.96 -1.04
CA ASP A 417 60.94 2.16 -1.15
C ASP A 417 61.34 2.68 0.24
N ILE A 418 60.43 2.63 1.22
CA ILE A 418 60.73 2.97 2.64
C ILE A 418 61.75 2.00 3.25
N LYS A 419 61.74 0.71 2.89
CA LYS A 419 62.71 -0.27 3.40
C LYS A 419 64.10 -0.10 2.78
N LYS A 420 64.20 0.33 1.52
CA LYS A 420 65.50 0.59 0.86
C LYS A 420 66.19 1.85 1.41
N VAL A 421 65.42 2.88 1.77
CA VAL A 421 65.95 4.12 2.39
C VAL A 421 66.46 3.88 3.82
N LYS A 422 66.00 2.83 4.52
CA LYS A 422 66.49 2.47 5.87
C LYS A 422 67.77 1.61 5.89
N LEU A 423 68.28 1.20 4.73
CA LEU A 423 69.48 0.36 4.59
C LEU A 423 70.60 1.08 3.81
N SER A 424 70.46 2.39 3.59
CA SER A 424 71.48 3.28 3.00
C SER A 424 72.14 4.13 4.08
#